data_AF-A0A6A7BQH8-F1
#
_entry.id   AF-A0A6A7BQH8-F1
#
_cell.length_a   1.000
_cell.length_b   1.000
_cell.length_c   1.000
_cell.angle_alpha   90.00
_cell.angle_beta   90.00
_cell.angle_gamma   90.00
#
_symmetry.space_group_name_H-M   'P 1'
#
loop_
_entity.id
_entity.type
_entity.pdbx_description
1 polymer ?
#
loop_
_entity_poly.entity_id
_entity_poly.type
_entity_poly.pdbx_seq_one_letter_code
_entity_poly.pdbx_strand_id
1 'polypeptide(L)'
;PPQSLFPDGRYAHLWKTYRPPSEVAAAEQSEQDVLRSITAACNSRKSALGQAALENCIEEQLAERECWERGSAWERLTACREPSARFNRCYNMQQRFLKALGFLSTTIDADQEERIQMHADKLYHEMLAREAASASDLPPLLTPESIRKALGDNSPWERARKKAIEMGEADTTFTNLPPDQQDAIRKRLEGMSETEKQVELQLLVAEGRAHLEHAEPVREWYAEEKRAREERRMAGKETFGDRVKNL
;
A
#
# COMPACT_ATOMS: atom_id res chain seq x y z
N PRO A 1 -15.05 6.46 36.75
CA PRO A 1 -14.97 6.71 35.29
C PRO A 1 -15.71 5.59 34.55
N PRO A 2 -16.19 5.81 33.32
CA PRO A 2 -16.93 4.78 32.57
C PRO A 2 -16.10 3.52 32.29
N GLN A 3 -14.77 3.63 32.34
CA GLN A 3 -13.83 2.51 32.19
C GLN A 3 -13.61 1.71 33.50
N SER A 4 -14.20 2.14 34.63
CA SER A 4 -14.06 1.44 35.92
C SER A 4 -15.07 0.29 36.01
N LEU A 5 -14.60 -0.89 36.43
CA LEU A 5 -15.44 -2.06 36.74
C LEU A 5 -16.48 -1.76 37.83
N PHE A 6 -16.17 -0.79 38.71
CA PHE A 6 -17.06 -0.30 39.76
C PHE A 6 -17.35 1.19 39.53
N PRO A 7 -18.51 1.53 38.94
CA PRO A 7 -18.88 2.91 38.62
C PRO A 7 -19.41 3.69 39.84
N ASP A 8 -19.60 3.05 40.99
CA ASP A 8 -20.08 3.61 42.25
C ASP A 8 -19.11 4.59 42.96
N GLY A 9 -17.97 4.90 42.35
CA GLY A 9 -17.03 5.89 42.85
C GLY A 9 -16.09 5.41 43.95
N ARG A 10 -16.17 4.15 44.41
CA ARG A 10 -15.31 3.60 45.48
C ARG A 10 -13.81 3.72 45.18
N TYR A 11 -13.44 3.65 43.90
CA TYR A 11 -12.04 3.76 43.44
C TYR A 11 -11.73 5.11 42.78
N ALA A 12 -12.58 6.13 42.93
CA ALA A 12 -12.38 7.44 42.30
C ALA A 12 -11.01 8.07 42.64
N HIS A 13 -10.50 7.79 43.85
CA HIS A 13 -9.18 8.26 44.29
C HIS A 13 -8.02 7.61 43.52
N LEU A 14 -8.12 6.34 43.11
CA LEU A 14 -7.11 5.67 42.29
C LEU A 14 -7.13 6.19 40.85
N TRP A 15 -8.32 6.47 40.32
CA TRP A 15 -8.47 7.00 38.96
C TRP A 15 -8.07 8.47 38.82
N LYS A 16 -7.98 9.24 39.91
CA LYS A 16 -7.56 10.65 39.86
C LYS A 16 -6.14 10.84 39.35
N THR A 17 -5.26 9.88 39.61
CA THR A 17 -3.84 9.94 39.20
C THR A 17 -3.47 8.83 38.21
N TYR A 18 -4.42 7.96 37.88
CA TYR A 18 -4.22 6.91 36.90
C TYR A 18 -3.97 7.53 35.52
N ARG A 19 -2.81 7.22 34.96
CA ARG A 19 -2.54 7.41 33.54
C ARG A 19 -2.57 6.05 32.87
N PRO A 20 -3.38 5.84 31.83
CA PRO A 20 -3.34 4.60 31.08
C PRO A 20 -1.93 4.38 30.52
N PRO A 21 -1.44 3.12 30.48
CA PRO A 21 -0.11 2.81 29.99
C PRO A 21 0.17 3.35 28.59
N SER A 22 -0.85 3.47 27.73
CA SER A 22 -0.73 4.08 26.40
C SER A 22 -0.38 5.57 26.45
N GLU A 23 -0.92 6.32 27.41
CA GLU A 23 -0.63 7.75 27.59
C GLU A 23 0.77 7.96 28.18
N VAL A 24 1.20 7.10 29.11
CA VAL A 24 2.56 7.12 29.66
C VAL A 24 3.58 6.76 28.58
N ALA A 25 3.34 5.68 27.83
CA ALA A 25 4.21 5.24 26.75
C ALA A 25 4.29 6.27 25.61
N ALA A 26 3.18 6.94 25.27
CA ALA A 26 3.19 8.03 24.29
C ALA A 26 3.95 9.26 24.78
N ALA A 27 3.86 9.59 26.07
CA ALA A 27 4.58 10.72 26.67
C ALA A 27 6.11 10.46 26.80
N GLU A 28 6.52 9.20 26.86
CA GLU A 28 7.93 8.78 26.94
C GLU A 28 8.58 8.58 25.56
N GLN A 29 7.81 8.48 24.49
CA GLN A 29 8.34 8.31 23.13
C GLN A 29 9.00 9.59 22.64
N SER A 30 10.24 9.48 22.15
CA SER A 30 10.88 10.58 21.44
C SER A 30 10.23 10.77 20.06
N GLU A 31 10.33 11.97 19.49
CA GLU A 31 9.90 12.24 18.10
C GLU A 31 10.50 11.22 17.11
N GLN A 32 11.74 10.78 17.35
CA GLN A 32 12.41 9.78 16.53
C GLN A 32 11.78 8.40 16.66
N ASP A 33 11.30 8.03 17.85
CA ASP A 33 10.68 6.71 18.08
C ASP A 33 9.31 6.62 17.39
N VAL A 34 8.55 7.72 17.36
CA VAL A 34 7.29 7.82 16.60
C VAL A 34 7.55 7.68 15.09
N LEU A 35 8.54 8.39 14.55
CA LEU A 35 8.88 8.26 13.13
C LEU A 35 9.35 6.84 12.78
N ARG A 36 10.14 6.22 13.66
CA ARG A 36 10.59 4.82 13.50
C ARG A 36 9.42 3.86 13.51
N SER A 37 8.43 4.04 14.38
CA SER A 37 7.26 3.15 14.45
C SER A 37 6.41 3.24 13.19
N ILE A 38 6.16 4.45 12.67
CA ILE A 38 5.46 4.67 11.39
C ILE A 38 6.24 3.99 10.26
N THR A 39 7.55 4.23 10.18
CA THR A 39 8.40 3.64 9.13
C THR A 39 8.43 2.11 9.21
N ALA A 40 8.49 1.55 10.42
CA ALA A 40 8.45 0.12 10.65
C ALA A 40 7.12 -0.49 10.20
N ALA A 41 5.99 0.16 10.49
CA ALA A 41 4.67 -0.26 10.02
C ALA A 41 4.60 -0.25 8.48
N CYS A 42 5.10 0.82 7.83
CA CYS A 42 5.18 0.90 6.38
C CYS A 42 6.04 -0.22 5.77
N ASN A 43 7.20 -0.51 6.38
CA ASN A 43 8.09 -1.58 5.91
C ASN A 43 7.49 -2.97 6.14
N SER A 44 6.79 -3.18 7.25
CA SER A 44 6.05 -4.43 7.51
C SER A 44 5.01 -4.69 6.43
N ARG A 45 4.20 -3.69 6.05
CA ARG A 45 3.23 -3.81 4.94
C ARG A 45 3.92 -4.13 3.60
N LYS A 46 5.09 -3.57 3.32
CA LYS A 46 5.87 -3.91 2.11
C LYS A 46 6.37 -5.36 2.12
N SER A 47 6.77 -5.87 3.29
CA SER A 47 7.16 -7.28 3.43
C SER A 47 5.96 -8.21 3.21
N ALA A 48 4.82 -7.91 3.85
CA ALA A 48 3.58 -8.66 3.69
C ALA A 48 3.10 -8.68 2.23
N LEU A 49 3.26 -7.56 1.52
CA LEU A 49 2.94 -7.48 0.09
C LEU A 49 3.70 -8.52 -0.74
N GLY A 50 5.01 -8.65 -0.50
CA GLY A 50 5.84 -9.64 -1.19
C GLY A 50 5.39 -11.06 -0.89
N GLN A 51 5.07 -11.34 0.37
CA GLN A 51 4.56 -12.65 0.78
C GLN A 51 3.22 -12.98 0.11
N ALA A 52 2.23 -12.07 0.16
CA ALA A 52 0.94 -12.28 -0.48
C ALA A 52 1.06 -12.47 -2.01
N ALA A 53 1.98 -11.75 -2.66
CA ALA A 53 2.26 -11.95 -4.08
C ALA A 53 2.89 -13.33 -4.36
N LEU A 54 3.75 -13.84 -3.48
CA LEU A 54 4.30 -15.20 -3.61
C LEU A 54 3.23 -16.27 -3.42
N GLU A 55 2.33 -16.08 -2.45
CA GLU A 55 1.22 -17.00 -2.18
C GLU A 55 0.29 -17.11 -3.40
N ASN A 56 0.00 -16.00 -4.08
CA ASN A 56 -0.77 -16.01 -5.32
C ASN A 56 -0.01 -16.64 -6.51
N CYS A 57 1.33 -16.63 -6.50
CA CYS A 57 2.18 -17.13 -7.60
C CYS A 57 2.87 -18.45 -7.27
N ILE A 58 2.31 -19.23 -6.34
CA ILE A 58 2.97 -20.44 -5.83
C ILE A 58 3.14 -21.48 -6.94
N GLU A 59 2.22 -21.57 -7.89
CA GLU A 59 2.31 -22.51 -9.00
C GLU A 59 3.47 -22.17 -9.95
N GLU A 60 3.64 -20.90 -10.29
CA GLU A 60 4.75 -20.43 -11.10
C GLU A 60 6.09 -20.60 -10.36
N GLN A 61 6.11 -20.34 -9.06
CA GLN A 61 7.30 -20.55 -8.22
C GLN A 61 7.70 -22.03 -8.19
N LEU A 62 6.73 -22.93 -8.03
CA LEU A 62 6.98 -24.38 -8.05
C LEU A 62 7.50 -24.83 -9.41
N ALA A 63 6.96 -24.32 -10.51
CA ALA A 63 7.43 -24.65 -11.85
C ALA A 63 8.85 -24.12 -12.12
N GLU A 64 9.19 -22.93 -11.63
CA GLU A 64 10.57 -22.42 -11.68
C GLU A 64 11.51 -23.31 -10.89
N ARG A 65 11.15 -23.67 -9.66
CA ARG A 65 11.97 -24.57 -8.83
C ARG A 65 12.14 -25.95 -9.47
N GLU A 66 11.07 -26.50 -10.04
CA GLU A 66 11.11 -27.80 -10.72
C GLU A 66 12.06 -27.76 -11.92
N CYS A 67 12.11 -26.67 -12.68
CA CYS A 67 13.09 -26.51 -13.75
C CYS A 67 14.53 -26.55 -13.22
N TRP A 68 14.83 -25.88 -12.11
CA TRP A 68 16.17 -25.89 -11.53
C TRP A 68 16.56 -27.27 -10.98
N GLU A 69 15.64 -27.97 -10.33
CA GLU A 69 15.89 -29.27 -9.71
C GLU A 69 15.91 -30.42 -10.71
N ARG A 70 14.96 -30.44 -11.65
CA ARG A 70 14.63 -31.58 -12.52
C ARG A 70 14.64 -31.25 -14.02
N GLY A 71 14.77 -29.99 -14.40
CA GLY A 71 14.84 -29.59 -15.80
C GLY A 71 16.03 -30.18 -16.54
N SER A 72 15.92 -30.22 -17.86
CA SER A 72 16.95 -30.69 -18.77
C SER A 72 18.23 -29.85 -18.68
N ALA A 73 19.35 -30.40 -19.15
CA ALA A 73 20.62 -29.68 -19.19
C ALA A 73 20.53 -28.38 -20.01
N TRP A 74 19.72 -28.39 -21.08
CA TRP A 74 19.48 -27.20 -21.90
C TRP A 74 18.70 -26.11 -21.14
N GLU A 75 17.61 -26.49 -20.47
CA GLU A 75 16.80 -25.53 -19.70
C GLU A 75 17.63 -24.85 -18.61
N ARG A 76 18.45 -25.63 -17.87
CA ARG A 76 19.36 -25.09 -16.86
C ARG A 76 20.44 -24.19 -17.46
N LEU A 77 20.98 -24.54 -18.63
CA LEU A 77 21.96 -23.71 -19.35
C LEU A 77 21.34 -22.37 -19.81
N THR A 78 20.06 -22.38 -20.15
CA THR A 78 19.28 -21.15 -20.42
C THR A 78 18.69 -20.50 -19.16
N ALA A 79 19.16 -20.90 -17.98
CA ALA A 79 18.74 -20.40 -16.69
C ALA A 79 17.22 -20.44 -16.46
N CYS A 80 16.57 -21.51 -16.91
CA CYS A 80 15.12 -21.71 -16.72
C CYS A 80 14.28 -20.52 -17.22
N ARG A 81 14.68 -19.92 -18.36
CA ARG A 81 14.15 -18.65 -18.88
C ARG A 81 12.62 -18.57 -18.90
N GLU A 82 11.94 -19.59 -19.42
CA GLU A 82 10.48 -19.58 -19.53
C GLU A 82 9.77 -19.60 -18.17
N PRO A 83 9.99 -20.60 -17.28
CA PRO A 83 9.34 -20.60 -15.98
C PRO A 83 9.76 -19.41 -15.11
N SER A 84 11.01 -18.94 -15.19
CA SER A 84 11.43 -17.71 -14.54
C SER A 84 10.71 -16.48 -15.08
N ALA A 85 10.48 -16.37 -16.39
CA ALA A 85 9.72 -15.26 -16.97
C ALA A 85 8.26 -15.27 -16.50
N ARG A 86 7.63 -16.44 -16.41
CA ARG A 86 6.26 -16.58 -15.89
C ARG A 86 6.17 -16.21 -14.41
N PHE A 87 7.09 -16.71 -13.59
CA PHE A 87 7.14 -16.36 -12.17
C PHE A 87 7.33 -14.86 -11.97
N ASN A 88 8.32 -14.26 -12.63
CA ASN A 88 8.55 -12.81 -12.54
C ASN A 88 7.34 -12.01 -13.00
N ARG A 89 6.66 -12.46 -14.06
CA ARG A 89 5.45 -11.82 -14.55
C ARG A 89 4.32 -11.87 -13.52
N CYS A 90 4.03 -13.06 -12.99
CA CYS A 90 3.03 -13.24 -11.94
C CYS A 90 3.37 -12.36 -10.72
N TYR A 91 4.57 -12.50 -10.18
CA TYR A 91 4.99 -11.82 -8.97
C TYR A 91 4.93 -10.29 -9.10
N ASN A 92 5.38 -9.74 -10.24
CA ASN A 92 5.31 -8.30 -10.48
C ASN A 92 3.86 -7.83 -10.63
N MET A 93 3.02 -8.54 -11.39
CA MET A 93 1.63 -8.14 -11.58
C MET A 93 0.80 -8.28 -10.31
N GLN A 94 0.99 -9.34 -9.53
CA GLN A 94 0.31 -9.53 -8.24
C GLN A 94 0.66 -8.41 -7.26
N GLN A 95 1.95 -8.05 -7.13
CA GLN A 95 2.33 -6.90 -6.30
C GLN A 95 1.61 -5.61 -6.72
N ARG A 96 1.39 -5.42 -8.03
CA ARG A 96 0.73 -4.23 -8.54
C ARG A 96 -0.77 -4.26 -8.30
N PHE A 97 -1.44 -5.39 -8.53
CA PHE A 97 -2.85 -5.53 -8.18
C PHE A 97 -3.08 -5.35 -6.67
N LEU A 98 -2.26 -5.98 -5.83
CA LEU A 98 -2.33 -5.81 -4.37
C LEU A 98 -2.16 -4.34 -3.96
N LYS A 99 -1.16 -3.63 -4.50
CA LYS A 99 -1.00 -2.17 -4.25
C LYS A 99 -2.21 -1.38 -4.73
N ALA A 100 -2.67 -1.64 -5.95
CA ALA A 100 -3.81 -0.97 -6.56
C ALA A 100 -5.09 -1.16 -5.75
N LEU A 101 -5.26 -2.30 -5.08
CA LEU A 101 -6.39 -2.62 -4.20
C LEU A 101 -6.22 -2.13 -2.75
N GLY A 102 -5.11 -1.45 -2.43
CA GLY A 102 -4.89 -0.84 -1.13
C GLY A 102 -4.25 -1.75 -0.08
N PHE A 103 -3.55 -2.82 -0.48
CA PHE A 103 -2.87 -3.75 0.44
C PHE A 103 -1.81 -3.07 1.33
N LEU A 104 -1.29 -1.91 0.92
CA LEU A 104 -0.31 -1.14 1.70
C LEU A 104 -0.92 -0.31 2.85
N SER A 105 -2.25 -0.29 2.99
CA SER A 105 -2.92 0.37 4.10
C SER A 105 -2.51 -0.28 5.43
N THR A 106 -2.25 0.55 6.45
CA THR A 106 -1.89 0.09 7.80
C THR A 106 -3.11 -0.26 8.65
N THR A 107 -4.31 0.12 8.22
CA THR A 107 -5.56 -0.05 8.97
C THR A 107 -6.42 -1.21 8.46
N ILE A 108 -5.83 -2.18 7.77
CA ILE A 108 -6.57 -3.34 7.25
C ILE A 108 -6.62 -4.44 8.30
N ASP A 109 -7.75 -5.14 8.37
CA ASP A 109 -7.88 -6.38 9.14
C ASP A 109 -7.53 -7.60 8.27
N ALA A 110 -7.43 -8.78 8.91
CA ALA A 110 -7.08 -10.02 8.23
C ALA A 110 -8.11 -10.43 7.15
N ASP A 111 -9.40 -10.21 7.41
CA ASP A 111 -10.47 -10.54 6.46
C ASP A 111 -10.41 -9.65 5.21
N GLN A 112 -10.10 -8.36 5.37
CA GLN A 112 -9.86 -7.44 4.27
C GLN A 112 -8.60 -7.82 3.50
N GLU A 113 -7.54 -8.22 4.20
CA GLU A 113 -6.30 -8.68 3.59
C GLU A 113 -6.54 -9.89 2.68
N GLU A 114 -7.24 -10.91 3.17
CA GLU A 114 -7.59 -12.11 2.39
C GLU A 114 -8.46 -11.76 1.18
N ARG A 115 -9.49 -10.90 1.34
CA ARG A 115 -10.33 -10.47 0.21
C ARG A 115 -9.53 -9.73 -0.86
N ILE A 116 -8.60 -8.86 -0.45
CA ILE A 116 -7.73 -8.16 -1.38
C ILE A 116 -6.84 -9.16 -2.12
N GLN A 117 -6.23 -10.11 -1.41
CA GLN A 117 -5.36 -11.12 -1.99
C GLN A 117 -6.10 -12.01 -3.01
N MET A 118 -7.26 -12.53 -2.63
CA MET A 118 -8.12 -13.35 -3.50
C MET A 118 -8.60 -12.56 -4.73
N HIS A 119 -8.91 -11.27 -4.56
CA HIS A 119 -9.36 -10.45 -5.68
C HIS A 119 -8.21 -10.05 -6.61
N ALA A 120 -7.02 -9.79 -6.08
CA ALA A 120 -5.81 -9.56 -6.87
C ALA A 120 -5.51 -10.77 -7.76
N ASP A 121 -5.62 -11.98 -7.21
CA ASP A 121 -5.43 -13.20 -7.96
C ASP A 121 -6.46 -13.37 -9.09
N LYS A 122 -7.72 -13.09 -8.78
CA LYS A 122 -8.79 -13.09 -9.79
C LYS A 122 -8.50 -12.11 -10.93
N LEU A 123 -8.06 -10.89 -10.62
CA LEU A 123 -7.73 -9.87 -11.62
C LEU A 123 -6.56 -10.29 -12.52
N TYR A 124 -5.55 -10.97 -11.95
CA TYR A 124 -4.44 -11.52 -12.71
C TYR A 124 -4.90 -12.57 -13.73
N HIS A 125 -5.74 -13.51 -13.31
CA HIS A 125 -6.29 -14.52 -14.22
C HIS A 125 -7.23 -13.92 -15.27
N GLU A 126 -8.05 -12.93 -14.90
CA GLU A 126 -8.87 -12.18 -15.86
C GLU A 126 -8.01 -11.43 -16.89
N MET A 127 -6.88 -10.85 -16.47
CA MET A 127 -5.93 -10.20 -17.37
C MET A 127 -5.35 -11.21 -18.38
N LEU A 128 -4.87 -12.37 -17.91
CA LEU A 128 -4.33 -13.41 -18.79
C LEU A 128 -5.38 -13.92 -19.79
N ALA A 129 -6.63 -14.09 -19.36
CA ALA A 129 -7.72 -14.52 -20.24
C ALA A 129 -8.02 -13.47 -21.33
N ARG A 130 -7.95 -12.17 -21.00
CA ARG A 130 -8.16 -11.08 -21.98
C ARG A 130 -7.07 -11.03 -23.03
N GLU A 131 -5.82 -11.20 -22.62
CA GLU A 131 -4.68 -11.26 -23.52
C GLU A 131 -4.75 -12.46 -24.45
N ALA A 132 -5.07 -13.64 -23.91
CA ALA A 132 -5.24 -14.85 -24.71
C ALA A 132 -6.38 -14.72 -25.74
N ALA A 133 -7.45 -14.01 -25.36
CA ALA A 133 -8.57 -13.72 -26.26
C ALA A 133 -8.31 -12.53 -27.23
N SER A 134 -7.19 -11.82 -27.09
CA SER A 134 -6.90 -10.56 -27.83
C SER A 134 -8.06 -9.55 -27.78
N ALA A 135 -8.80 -9.53 -26.67
CA ALA A 135 -10.04 -8.79 -26.55
C ALA A 135 -9.77 -7.36 -26.07
N SER A 136 -9.74 -6.40 -27.00
CA SER A 136 -9.56 -4.97 -26.72
C SER A 136 -10.81 -4.27 -26.19
N ASP A 137 -12.00 -4.80 -26.49
CA ASP A 137 -13.27 -4.10 -26.29
C ASP A 137 -13.95 -4.44 -24.94
N LEU A 138 -13.23 -5.09 -24.03
CA LEU A 138 -13.74 -5.41 -22.71
C LEU A 138 -13.71 -4.19 -21.78
N PRO A 139 -14.67 -4.07 -20.84
CA PRO A 139 -14.65 -3.01 -19.86
C PRO A 139 -13.34 -3.04 -19.04
N PRO A 140 -12.91 -1.92 -18.44
CA PRO A 140 -11.72 -1.87 -17.59
C PRO A 140 -11.64 -3.04 -16.59
N LEU A 141 -10.43 -3.53 -16.28
CA LEU A 141 -10.24 -4.58 -15.26
C LEU A 141 -10.63 -4.03 -13.88
N LEU A 142 -10.14 -2.85 -13.56
CA LEU A 142 -10.30 -2.20 -12.26
C LEU A 142 -11.49 -1.23 -12.28
N THR A 143 -12.71 -1.76 -12.33
CA THR A 143 -13.92 -0.91 -12.20
C THR A 143 -14.30 -0.69 -10.74
N PRO A 144 -14.79 0.52 -10.37
CA PRO A 144 -15.25 0.76 -9.01
C PRO A 144 -16.33 -0.21 -8.53
N GLU A 145 -17.21 -0.63 -9.43
CA GLU A 145 -18.30 -1.55 -9.11
C GLU A 145 -17.79 -2.95 -8.80
N SER A 146 -16.84 -3.49 -9.60
CA SER A 146 -16.29 -4.82 -9.37
C SER A 146 -15.49 -4.87 -8.07
N ILE A 147 -14.65 -3.86 -7.83
CA ILE A 147 -13.79 -3.78 -6.65
C ILE A 147 -14.63 -3.61 -5.39
N ARG A 148 -15.63 -2.70 -5.40
CA ARG A 148 -16.54 -2.51 -4.26
C ARG A 148 -17.36 -3.75 -3.95
N LYS A 149 -17.79 -4.49 -4.98
CA LYS A 149 -18.48 -5.77 -4.80
C LYS A 149 -17.57 -6.82 -4.14
N ALA A 150 -16.28 -6.84 -4.47
CA ALA A 150 -15.33 -7.80 -3.93
C ALA A 150 -14.83 -7.43 -2.51
N LEU A 151 -14.51 -6.16 -2.29
CA LEU A 151 -13.85 -5.70 -1.06
C LEU A 151 -14.79 -5.06 -0.04
N GLY A 152 -15.96 -4.57 -0.49
CA GLY A 152 -16.94 -3.86 0.33
C GLY A 152 -16.69 -2.34 0.41
N ASP A 153 -17.70 -1.64 0.96
CA ASP A 153 -17.76 -0.17 1.00
C ASP A 153 -16.76 0.49 1.97
N ASN A 154 -16.26 -0.28 2.94
CA ASN A 154 -15.29 0.17 3.94
C ASN A 154 -13.86 -0.29 3.64
N SER A 155 -13.62 -0.81 2.43
CA SER A 155 -12.30 -1.27 2.01
C SER A 155 -11.28 -0.12 1.91
N PRO A 156 -9.98 -0.40 2.05
CA PRO A 156 -8.92 0.61 1.86
C PRO A 156 -9.00 1.29 0.51
N TRP A 157 -9.24 0.50 -0.53
CA TRP A 157 -9.45 0.99 -1.88
C TRP A 157 -10.55 2.06 -1.96
N GLU A 158 -11.71 1.82 -1.35
CA GLU A 158 -12.84 2.77 -1.40
C GLU A 158 -12.56 4.03 -0.56
N ARG A 159 -11.84 3.91 0.56
CA ARG A 159 -11.38 5.07 1.34
C ARG A 159 -10.41 5.92 0.53
N ALA A 160 -9.39 5.32 -0.06
CA ALA A 160 -8.43 6.00 -0.94
C ALA A 160 -9.12 6.67 -2.12
N ARG A 161 -10.11 6.00 -2.73
CA ARG A 161 -10.92 6.57 -3.83
C ARG A 161 -11.75 7.78 -3.38
N LYS A 162 -12.49 7.68 -2.27
CA LYS A 162 -13.29 8.80 -1.73
C LYS A 162 -12.41 10.01 -1.44
N LYS A 163 -11.28 9.78 -0.79
CA LYS A 163 -10.30 10.83 -0.49
C LYS A 163 -9.74 11.47 -1.76
N ALA A 164 -9.39 10.68 -2.77
CA ALA A 164 -8.95 11.20 -4.06
C ALA A 164 -10.03 12.09 -4.70
N ILE A 165 -11.30 11.70 -4.62
CA ILE A 165 -12.43 12.53 -5.09
C ILE A 165 -12.53 13.85 -4.31
N GLU A 166 -12.44 13.81 -2.99
CA GLU A 166 -12.47 15.00 -2.13
C GLU A 166 -11.32 15.97 -2.44
N MET A 167 -10.14 15.44 -2.76
CA MET A 167 -8.97 16.23 -3.15
C MET A 167 -9.02 16.74 -4.59
N GLY A 168 -10.06 16.41 -5.38
CA GLY A 168 -10.10 16.72 -6.81
C GLY A 168 -9.11 15.91 -7.65
N GLU A 169 -8.55 14.85 -7.06
CA GLU A 169 -7.55 13.93 -7.60
C GLU A 169 -8.17 12.57 -7.98
N ALA A 170 -9.50 12.52 -8.17
CA ALA A 170 -10.23 11.31 -8.51
C ALA A 170 -9.62 10.60 -9.72
N ASP A 171 -9.30 11.35 -10.76
CA ASP A 171 -8.56 10.92 -11.94
C ASP A 171 -7.13 11.44 -11.85
N THR A 172 -6.34 10.89 -10.93
CA THR A 172 -4.87 11.02 -10.92
C THR A 172 -4.29 10.42 -12.18
N THR A 173 -4.51 11.11 -13.28
CA THR A 173 -3.85 10.87 -14.55
C THR A 173 -2.38 11.15 -14.29
N PHE A 174 -1.50 10.28 -14.79
CA PHE A 174 -0.05 10.42 -14.62
C PHE A 174 0.51 11.77 -15.14
N THR A 175 -0.30 12.56 -15.85
CA THR A 175 -0.03 13.94 -16.29
C THR A 175 0.22 14.93 -15.15
N ASN A 176 -0.21 14.63 -13.91
CA ASN A 176 0.04 15.48 -12.75
C ASN A 176 1.38 15.15 -12.05
N LEU A 177 2.08 14.10 -12.49
CA LEU A 177 3.39 13.73 -11.95
C LEU A 177 4.50 14.64 -12.50
N PRO A 178 5.65 14.73 -11.82
CA PRO A 178 6.84 15.37 -12.35
C PRO A 178 7.21 14.87 -13.77
N PRO A 179 7.77 15.73 -14.64
CA PRO A 179 7.98 15.40 -16.06
C PRO A 179 8.92 14.19 -16.26
N ASP A 180 9.91 14.01 -15.39
CA ASP A 180 10.79 12.84 -15.35
C ASP A 180 10.01 11.53 -15.12
N GLN A 181 9.01 11.55 -14.24
CA GLN A 181 8.14 10.39 -14.00
C GLN A 181 7.19 10.14 -15.17
N GLN A 182 6.68 11.20 -15.80
CA GLN A 182 5.85 11.07 -17.00
C GLN A 182 6.62 10.41 -18.14
N ASP A 183 7.86 10.83 -18.38
CA ASP A 183 8.71 10.26 -19.43
C ASP A 183 9.05 8.79 -19.14
N ALA A 184 9.31 8.44 -17.88
CA ALA A 184 9.51 7.05 -17.49
C ALA A 184 8.27 6.19 -17.75
N ILE A 185 7.07 6.71 -17.44
CA ILE A 185 5.80 6.02 -17.72
C ILE A 185 5.58 5.86 -19.23
N ARG A 186 5.80 6.91 -20.02
CA ARG A 186 5.67 6.85 -21.49
C ARG A 186 6.61 5.80 -22.09
N LYS A 187 7.89 5.82 -21.67
CA LYS A 187 8.88 4.81 -22.10
C LYS A 187 8.50 3.39 -21.69
N ARG A 188 7.85 3.21 -20.54
CA ARG A 188 7.35 1.89 -20.12
C ARG A 188 6.17 1.43 -20.99
N LEU A 189 5.31 2.35 -21.39
CA LEU A 189 4.17 2.07 -22.28
C LEU A 189 4.60 1.83 -23.73
N GLU A 190 5.79 2.28 -24.13
CA GLU A 190 6.37 1.99 -25.44
C GLU A 190 6.60 0.48 -25.59
N GLY A 191 6.10 -0.09 -26.69
CA GLY A 191 6.24 -1.52 -26.98
C GLY A 191 5.21 -2.45 -26.32
N MET A 192 4.36 -1.92 -25.42
CA MET A 192 3.19 -2.65 -24.91
C MET A 192 2.06 -2.70 -25.95
N SER A 193 1.26 -3.77 -25.95
CA SER A 193 -0.01 -3.83 -26.67
C SER A 193 -1.03 -2.85 -26.08
N GLU A 194 -2.08 -2.50 -26.85
CA GLU A 194 -3.11 -1.58 -26.36
C GLU A 194 -3.83 -2.11 -25.11
N THR A 195 -4.07 -3.42 -25.05
CA THR A 195 -4.63 -4.08 -23.86
C THR A 195 -3.69 -3.94 -22.66
N GLU A 196 -2.39 -4.19 -22.83
CA GLU A 196 -1.40 -4.04 -21.75
C GLU A 196 -1.30 -2.60 -21.27
N LYS A 197 -1.26 -1.62 -22.20
CA LYS A 197 -1.25 -0.20 -21.85
C LYS A 197 -2.47 0.21 -21.03
N GLN A 198 -3.65 -0.31 -21.37
CA GLN A 198 -4.87 0.02 -20.65
C GLN A 198 -4.82 -0.50 -19.21
N VAL A 199 -4.34 -1.73 -18.99
CA VAL A 199 -4.15 -2.30 -17.66
C VAL A 199 -3.08 -1.52 -16.88
N GLU A 200 -1.99 -1.20 -17.54
CA GLU A 200 -0.87 -0.43 -16.99
C GLU A 200 -1.32 0.94 -16.46
N LEU A 201 -2.13 1.66 -17.24
CA LEU A 201 -2.69 2.95 -16.86
C LEU A 201 -3.66 2.83 -15.68
N GLN A 202 -4.53 1.82 -15.67
CA GLN A 202 -5.45 1.60 -14.54
C GLN A 202 -4.69 1.33 -13.24
N LEU A 203 -3.64 0.49 -13.31
CA LEU A 203 -2.78 0.20 -12.17
C LEU A 203 -2.05 1.44 -11.68
N LEU A 204 -1.51 2.26 -12.58
CA LEU A 204 -0.85 3.52 -12.21
C LEU A 204 -1.76 4.47 -11.42
N VAL A 205 -2.98 4.67 -11.90
CA VAL A 205 -3.96 5.53 -11.23
C VAL A 205 -4.32 4.96 -9.85
N ALA A 206 -4.59 3.65 -9.78
CA ALA A 206 -4.96 2.98 -8.54
C ALA A 206 -3.82 2.94 -7.51
N GLU A 207 -2.60 2.65 -7.94
CA GLU A 207 -1.39 2.70 -7.10
C GLU A 207 -1.14 4.12 -6.58
N GLY A 208 -1.34 5.15 -7.42
CA GLY A 208 -1.24 6.56 -7.01
C GLY A 208 -2.20 6.90 -5.86
N ARG A 209 -3.46 6.48 -5.96
CA ARG A 209 -4.46 6.66 -4.90
C ARG A 209 -4.05 5.92 -3.61
N ALA A 210 -3.60 4.67 -3.71
CA ALA A 210 -3.13 3.90 -2.57
C ALA A 210 -1.88 4.52 -1.91
N HIS A 211 -0.99 5.11 -2.71
CA HIS A 211 0.18 5.83 -2.20
C HIS A 211 -0.20 7.10 -1.42
N LEU A 212 -1.24 7.83 -1.83
CA LEU A 212 -1.73 9.00 -1.09
C LEU A 212 -2.24 8.62 0.32
N GLU A 213 -2.97 7.51 0.44
CA GLU A 213 -3.39 6.96 1.74
C GLU A 213 -2.17 6.52 2.56
N HIS A 214 -1.24 5.78 1.96
CA HIS A 214 -0.04 5.28 2.66
C HIS A 214 0.92 6.38 3.13
N ALA A 215 1.01 7.50 2.40
CA ALA A 215 1.89 8.62 2.75
C ALA A 215 1.30 9.56 3.81
N GLU A 216 -0.02 9.47 4.08
CA GLU A 216 -0.71 10.37 5.00
C GLU A 216 -0.15 10.34 6.43
N PRO A 217 0.04 9.18 7.09
CA PRO A 217 0.53 9.16 8.47
C PRO A 217 1.89 9.86 8.63
N VAL A 218 2.75 9.72 7.61
CA VAL A 218 4.05 10.40 7.58
C VAL A 218 3.87 11.91 7.40
N ARG A 219 3.00 12.34 6.48
CA ARG A 219 2.70 13.76 6.24
C ARG A 219 2.08 14.42 7.48
N GLU A 220 1.14 13.76 8.13
CA GLU A 220 0.50 14.22 9.37
C GLU A 220 1.53 14.39 10.47
N TRP A 221 2.41 13.40 10.68
CA TRP A 221 3.49 13.49 11.66
C TRP A 221 4.40 14.70 11.41
N TYR A 222 4.81 14.94 10.16
CA TYR A 222 5.62 16.12 9.82
C TYR A 222 4.87 17.44 10.06
N ALA A 223 3.56 17.49 9.80
CA ALA A 223 2.74 18.67 10.05
C ALA A 223 2.58 18.95 11.56
N GLU A 224 2.34 17.92 12.35
CA GLU A 224 2.27 18.01 13.81
C GLU A 224 3.60 18.43 14.43
N GLU A 225 4.72 17.84 13.97
CA GLU A 225 6.06 18.21 14.42
C GLU A 225 6.36 19.67 14.10
N LYS A 226 6.00 20.14 12.90
CA LYS A 226 6.14 21.56 12.53
C LYS A 226 5.32 22.47 13.43
N ARG A 227 4.06 22.13 13.71
CA ARG A 227 3.18 22.91 14.61
C ARG A 227 3.73 22.96 16.04
N ALA A 228 4.16 21.82 16.58
CA ALA A 228 4.76 21.74 17.92
C ALA A 228 6.06 22.57 18.02
N ARG A 229 6.85 22.65 16.95
CA ARG A 229 8.01 23.56 16.87
C ARG A 229 7.60 25.03 16.85
N GLU A 230 6.60 25.40 16.06
CA GLU A 230 6.08 26.76 16.01
C GLU A 230 5.49 27.22 17.35
N GLU A 231 4.80 26.33 18.07
CA GLU A 231 4.28 26.59 19.42
C GLU A 231 5.40 26.79 20.45
N ARG A 232 6.43 25.93 20.41
CA ARG A 232 7.65 26.11 21.25
C ARG A 232 8.31 27.45 20.98
N ARG A 233 8.36 27.87 19.71
CA ARG A 233 8.89 29.17 19.30
C ARG A 233 8.06 30.34 19.83
N MET A 234 6.75 30.30 19.65
CA MET A 234 5.85 31.35 20.17
C MET A 234 5.91 31.44 21.70
N ALA A 235 6.11 30.31 22.39
CA ALA A 235 6.28 30.26 23.83
C ALA A 235 7.69 30.63 24.34
N GLY A 236 8.65 30.92 23.44
CA GLY A 236 10.04 31.22 23.79
C GLY A 236 10.84 30.03 24.34
N LYS A 237 10.35 28.80 24.13
CA LYS A 237 10.93 27.53 24.60
C LYS A 237 11.56 26.73 23.46
N GLU A 238 12.18 27.42 22.49
CA GLU A 238 12.89 26.76 21.39
C GLU A 238 14.05 25.90 21.91
N THR A 239 14.18 24.71 21.34
CA THR A 239 15.33 23.84 21.57
C THR A 239 16.47 24.13 20.58
N PHE A 240 17.68 23.65 20.87
CA PHE A 240 18.81 23.78 19.94
C PHE A 240 18.51 23.12 18.58
N GLY A 241 17.83 21.98 18.57
CA GLY A 241 17.44 21.28 17.34
C GLY A 241 16.46 22.08 16.48
N ASP A 242 15.54 22.84 17.11
CA ASP A 242 14.58 23.68 16.40
C ASP A 242 15.29 24.82 15.65
N ARG A 243 16.35 25.39 16.24
CA ARG A 243 17.15 26.43 15.60
C ARG A 243 17.96 25.93 14.40
N VAL A 244 18.50 24.71 14.47
CA VAL A 244 19.27 24.10 13.37
C VAL A 244 18.38 23.77 12.18
N LYS A 245 17.17 23.24 12.41
CA LYS A 245 16.21 22.89 11.35
C LYS A 245 15.59 24.10 10.63
N ASN A 246 15.88 25.32 11.08
CA ASN A 246 15.38 26.58 10.51
C ASN A 246 16.43 27.32 9.65
N LEU A 247 17.67 26.81 9.58
CA LEU A 247 18.71 27.26 8.65
C LEU A 247 18.57 26.58 7.30
#